data_AF-A0A1W9GI96-F1
#
_entry.id   AF-A0A1W9GI96-F1
#
_cell.length_a   1.000
_cell.length_b   1.000
_cell.length_c   1.000
_cell.angle_alpha   90.00
_cell.angle_beta   90.00
_cell.angle_gamma   90.00
#
_symmetry.space_group_name_H-M   'P 1'
#
loop_
_entity.id
_entity.type
_entity.pdbx_description
1 polymer ?
#
loop_
_entity_poly.entity_id
_entity_poly.type
_entity_poly.pdbx_seq_one_letter_code
_entity_poly.pdbx_strand_id
1 'polypeptide(L)'
;MRLAVILILTLLSGCAGLKPDQISNRTGSLSANEREALYQQAREAAQQSRERYIATERPALQRKFRQEYPAMTDADREVLVNDALERGLRSATGRRPDGPIKQPQMDCMSSSWRNSVFSNCY
;
A
#
# COMPACT_ATOMS: atom_id res chain seq x y z
N MET A 1 -40.01 21.81 -11.10
CA MET A 1 -38.65 21.51 -10.59
C MET A 1 -38.74 20.80 -9.24
N ARG A 2 -39.16 19.53 -9.21
CA ARG A 2 -39.34 18.77 -7.94
C ARG A 2 -38.78 17.34 -8.00
N LEU A 3 -38.00 17.01 -9.03
CA LEU A 3 -37.43 15.67 -9.23
C LEU A 3 -35.94 15.57 -8.85
N ALA A 4 -35.26 16.69 -8.59
CA ALA A 4 -33.82 16.70 -8.29
C ALA A 4 -33.46 16.36 -6.84
N VAL A 5 -34.43 16.41 -5.90
CA VAL A 5 -34.14 16.25 -4.46
C VAL A 5 -34.11 14.78 -4.03
N ILE A 6 -34.81 13.90 -4.75
CA ILE A 6 -34.90 12.47 -4.39
C ILE A 6 -33.58 11.73 -4.71
N LEU A 7 -32.84 12.19 -5.73
CA LEU A 7 -31.59 11.56 -6.17
C LEU A 7 -30.40 11.80 -5.22
N ILE A 8 -30.48 12.81 -4.36
CA ILE A 8 -29.44 13.10 -3.35
C ILE A 8 -29.62 12.21 -2.11
N LEU A 9 -30.86 11.84 -1.78
CA LEU A 9 -31.16 11.02 -0.60
C LEU A 9 -30.75 9.55 -0.75
N THR A 10 -30.74 9.00 -1.97
CA THR A 10 -30.30 7.61 -2.22
C THR A 10 -28.78 7.44 -2.22
N LEU A 11 -28.00 8.52 -2.36
CA LEU A 11 -26.54 8.49 -2.26
C LEU A 11 -26.04 8.52 -0.80
N LEU A 12 -26.91 8.87 0.17
CA LEU A 12 -26.58 8.94 1.60
C LEU A 12 -26.90 7.65 2.38
N SER A 13 -27.64 6.70 1.80
CA SER A 13 -27.99 5.44 2.44
C SER A 13 -26.95 4.31 2.26
N GLY A 14 -25.83 4.59 1.58
CA GLY A 14 -24.72 3.63 1.39
C GLY A 14 -23.75 3.48 2.57
N CYS A 15 -23.87 4.31 3.62
CA CYS A 15 -22.98 4.28 4.79
C CYS A 15 -23.70 3.90 6.09
N ALA A 16 -24.80 3.15 6.02
CA ALA A 16 -25.49 2.62 7.19
C ALA A 16 -25.04 1.17 7.46
N GLY A 17 -23.86 1.01 8.08
CA GLY A 17 -23.35 -0.33 8.41
C GLY A 17 -22.18 -0.41 9.38
N LEU A 18 -21.70 0.70 9.96
CA LEU A 18 -20.66 0.67 10.97
C LEU A 18 -21.20 1.35 12.23
N LYS A 19 -21.79 0.54 13.11
CA LYS A 19 -21.94 0.92 14.52
C LYS A 19 -20.52 1.15 15.05
N PRO A 20 -20.14 2.37 15.49
CA PRO A 20 -18.93 2.55 16.24
C PRO A 20 -19.26 2.17 17.69
N ASP A 21 -19.50 0.88 17.93
CA ASP A 21 -19.70 0.38 19.28
C ASP A 21 -18.33 0.11 19.88
N GLN A 22 -18.04 0.88 20.93
CA GLN A 22 -16.91 0.75 21.85
C GLN A 22 -15.54 1.11 21.28
N ILE A 23 -15.20 2.39 21.46
CA ILE A 23 -13.84 2.78 21.86
C ILE A 23 -13.57 2.12 23.22
N SER A 24 -13.23 0.83 23.18
CA SER A 24 -12.66 0.14 24.32
C SER A 24 -11.21 0.61 24.39
N ASN A 25 -10.87 1.29 25.49
CA ASN A 25 -9.51 1.49 25.95
C ASN A 25 -8.82 0.13 26.16
N ARG A 26 -8.50 -0.60 25.09
CA ARG A 26 -7.70 -1.81 25.15
C ARG A 26 -6.24 -1.44 24.92
N THR A 27 -5.56 -1.11 26.01
CA THR A 27 -4.23 -1.69 26.27
C THR A 27 -4.38 -3.21 26.34
N GLY A 28 -4.66 -3.85 25.21
CA GLY A 28 -4.89 -5.28 25.09
C GLY A 28 -4.16 -5.79 23.87
N SER A 29 -3.29 -6.78 24.08
CA SER A 29 -2.63 -7.50 22.99
C SER A 29 -3.66 -8.02 21.99
N LEU A 30 -3.42 -7.81 20.69
CA LEU A 30 -4.23 -8.41 19.62
C LEU A 30 -4.44 -9.90 19.86
N SER A 31 -5.67 -10.37 19.67
CA SER A 31 -5.98 -11.79 19.66
C SER A 31 -5.21 -12.50 18.52
N ALA A 32 -5.06 -13.82 18.63
CA ALA A 32 -4.39 -14.60 17.60
C ALA A 32 -5.07 -14.43 16.22
N ASN A 33 -6.40 -14.34 16.20
CA ASN A 33 -7.17 -14.19 14.96
C ASN A 33 -6.98 -12.81 14.32
N GLU A 34 -6.95 -11.73 15.12
CA GLU A 34 -6.67 -10.38 14.61
C GLU A 34 -5.25 -10.29 14.05
N ARG A 35 -4.28 -10.95 14.72
CA ARG A 35 -2.89 -10.99 14.25
C ARG A 35 -2.74 -11.75 12.94
N GLU A 36 -3.39 -12.90 12.81
CA GLU A 36 -3.41 -13.69 11.58
C GLU A 36 -4.04 -12.91 10.42
N ALA A 37 -5.18 -12.24 10.66
CA ALA A 37 -5.83 -11.42 9.65
C ALA A 37 -4.92 -10.29 9.13
N LEU A 38 -4.20 -9.61 10.04
CA LEU A 38 -3.22 -8.59 9.67
C LEU A 38 -2.04 -9.17 8.87
N TYR A 39 -1.55 -10.36 9.21
CA TYR A 39 -0.50 -11.02 8.43
C TYR A 39 -0.97 -11.38 7.02
N GLN A 40 -2.18 -11.90 6.87
CA GLN A 40 -2.74 -12.22 5.55
C GLN A 40 -2.90 -10.96 4.70
N GLN A 41 -3.48 -9.90 5.28
CA GLN A 41 -3.61 -8.61 4.60
C GLN A 41 -2.26 -8.05 4.16
N ALA A 42 -1.24 -8.11 5.02
CA ALA A 42 0.11 -7.65 4.68
C ALA A 42 0.73 -8.48 3.55
N ARG A 43 0.54 -9.81 3.56
CA ARG A 43 1.02 -10.70 2.49
C ARG A 43 0.36 -10.40 1.15
N GLU A 44 -0.96 -10.25 1.14
CA GLU A 44 -1.71 -9.91 -0.07
C GLU A 44 -1.26 -8.55 -0.64
N ALA A 45 -1.14 -7.53 0.21
CA ALA A 45 -0.67 -6.22 -0.19
C ALA A 45 0.77 -6.26 -0.75
N ALA A 46 1.67 -7.01 -0.10
CA ALA A 46 3.04 -7.21 -0.57
C ALA A 46 3.08 -7.91 -1.93
N GLN A 47 2.23 -8.92 -2.12
CA GLN A 47 2.11 -9.63 -3.41
C GLN A 47 1.62 -8.69 -4.51
N GLN A 48 0.54 -7.93 -4.27
CA GLN A 48 0.01 -6.97 -5.25
C GLN A 48 1.04 -5.89 -5.59
N SER A 49 1.78 -5.39 -4.61
CA SER A 49 2.86 -4.43 -4.82
C SER A 49 3.97 -5.00 -5.71
N ARG A 50 4.40 -6.24 -5.45
CA ARG A 50 5.38 -6.95 -6.26
C ARG A 50 4.90 -7.15 -7.70
N GLU A 51 3.66 -7.60 -7.89
CA GLU A 51 3.08 -7.82 -9.22
C GLU A 51 3.02 -6.54 -10.03
N ARG A 52 2.58 -5.43 -9.41
CA ARG A 52 2.58 -4.10 -10.04
C ARG A 52 3.99 -3.67 -10.43
N TYR A 53 4.96 -3.81 -9.53
CA TYR A 53 6.35 -3.49 -9.81
C TYR A 53 6.88 -4.26 -11.04
N ILE A 54 6.67 -5.59 -11.08
CA ILE A 54 7.11 -6.41 -12.21
C ILE A 54 6.42 -5.98 -13.50
N ALA A 55 5.10 -5.74 -13.47
CA ALA A 55 4.34 -5.32 -14.64
C ALA A 55 4.84 -3.97 -15.21
N THR A 56 5.23 -3.05 -14.34
CA THR A 56 5.74 -1.72 -14.73
C THR A 56 7.18 -1.78 -15.24
N GLU A 57 8.08 -2.50 -14.57
CA GLU A 57 9.52 -2.44 -14.86
C GLU A 57 9.98 -3.41 -15.95
N ARG A 58 9.34 -4.58 -16.05
CA ARG A 58 9.76 -5.64 -16.98
C ARG A 58 9.85 -5.17 -18.44
N PRO A 59 8.85 -4.45 -19.02
CA PRO A 59 8.95 -4.00 -20.42
C PRO A 59 10.11 -3.03 -20.66
N ALA A 60 10.39 -2.16 -19.69
CA ALA A 60 11.49 -1.21 -19.78
C ALA A 60 12.85 -1.93 -19.76
N LEU A 61 13.02 -2.89 -18.85
CA LEU A 61 14.22 -3.72 -18.76
C LEU A 61 14.44 -4.57 -20.01
N GLN A 62 13.39 -5.22 -20.53
CA GLN A 62 13.47 -6.00 -21.77
C GLN A 62 13.93 -5.14 -22.95
N ARG A 63 13.35 -3.94 -23.10
CA ARG A 63 13.73 -3.02 -24.18
C ARG A 63 15.18 -2.55 -24.03
N LYS A 64 15.60 -2.22 -22.80
CA LYS A 64 16.98 -1.84 -22.48
C LYS A 64 17.96 -2.95 -22.85
N PHE A 65 17.74 -4.18 -22.37
CA PHE A 65 18.67 -5.29 -22.62
C PHE A 65 18.68 -5.77 -24.07
N ARG A 66 17.59 -5.60 -24.83
CA ARG A 66 17.63 -5.81 -26.28
C ARG A 66 18.53 -4.81 -27.00
N GLN A 67 18.56 -3.57 -26.54
CA GLN A 67 19.42 -2.53 -27.11
C GLN A 67 20.89 -2.71 -26.70
N GLU A 68 21.15 -3.06 -25.44
CA GLU A 68 22.50 -3.26 -24.91
C GLU A 68 23.14 -4.57 -25.41
N TYR A 69 22.34 -5.64 -25.59
CA TYR A 69 22.82 -6.97 -25.95
C TYR A 69 22.06 -7.54 -27.18
N PRO A 70 22.26 -6.98 -28.38
CA PRO A 70 21.51 -7.39 -29.58
C PRO A 70 21.83 -8.83 -30.02
N ALA A 71 23.05 -9.31 -29.79
CA ALA A 71 23.49 -10.66 -30.15
C ALA A 71 23.14 -11.73 -29.10
N MET A 72 22.64 -11.33 -27.92
CA MET A 72 22.27 -12.25 -26.86
C MET A 72 20.96 -12.98 -27.19
N THR A 73 20.81 -14.21 -26.70
CA THR A 73 19.56 -14.96 -26.87
C THR A 73 18.43 -14.36 -26.02
N ASP A 74 17.18 -14.62 -26.38
CA ASP A 74 16.04 -14.19 -25.55
C ASP A 74 16.06 -14.84 -24.16
N ALA A 75 16.51 -16.10 -24.06
CA ALA A 75 16.61 -16.81 -22.79
C ALA A 75 17.60 -16.14 -21.83
N ASP A 76 18.80 -15.79 -22.32
CA ASP A 76 19.82 -15.13 -21.50
C ASP A 76 19.39 -13.71 -21.10
N ARG A 77 18.71 -12.98 -22.01
CA ARG A 77 18.12 -11.68 -21.66
C ARG A 77 17.06 -11.80 -20.56
N GLU A 78 16.22 -12.83 -20.62
CA GLU A 78 15.19 -13.06 -19.61
C GLU A 78 15.79 -13.34 -18.23
N VAL A 79 16.94 -14.01 -18.15
CA VAL A 79 17.71 -14.15 -16.91
C VAL A 79 18.14 -12.78 -16.37
N LEU A 80 18.69 -11.90 -17.22
CA LEU A 80 19.07 -10.54 -16.82
C LEU A 80 17.89 -9.70 -16.35
N VAL A 81 16.73 -9.82 -17.01
CA VAL A 81 15.49 -9.14 -16.60
C VAL A 81 15.07 -9.61 -15.20
N ASN A 82 15.06 -10.92 -14.97
CA ASN A 82 14.63 -11.46 -13.67
C ASN A 82 15.59 -11.06 -12.54
N ASP A 83 16.90 -11.10 -12.78
CA ASP A 83 17.89 -10.65 -11.79
C ASP A 83 17.79 -9.13 -11.49
N ALA A 84 17.56 -8.31 -12.52
CA ALA A 84 17.36 -6.87 -12.34
C ALA A 84 16.07 -6.57 -11.55
N LEU A 85 14.97 -7.27 -11.86
CA LEU A 85 13.70 -7.15 -11.12
C LEU A 85 13.87 -7.56 -9.66
N GLU A 86 14.60 -8.63 -9.38
CA GLU A 86 14.86 -9.08 -8.02
C GLU A 86 15.70 -8.07 -7.23
N ARG A 87 16.78 -7.56 -7.82
CA ARG A 87 17.61 -6.51 -7.21
C ARG A 87 16.82 -5.23 -6.93
N GLY A 88 15.93 -4.84 -7.84
CA GLY A 88 15.05 -3.69 -7.68
C GLY A 88 14.05 -3.88 -6.54
N LEU A 89 13.40 -5.05 -6.47
CA LEU A 89 12.52 -5.41 -5.34
C LEU A 89 13.26 -5.37 -4.01
N ARG A 90 14.45 -5.96 -3.93
CA ARG A 90 15.27 -5.95 -2.71
C ARG A 90 15.63 -4.52 -2.30
N SER A 91 15.92 -3.63 -3.25
CA SER A 91 16.23 -2.22 -2.98
C SER A 91 15.02 -1.44 -2.48
N ALA A 92 13.83 -1.71 -3.04
CA ALA A 92 12.57 -1.11 -2.61
C ALA A 92 12.19 -1.54 -1.19
N THR A 93 12.42 -2.81 -0.83
CA THR A 93 12.18 -3.33 0.53
C THR A 93 13.31 -3.02 1.51
N GLY A 94 14.53 -2.84 0.99
CA GLY A 94 15.76 -2.67 1.76
C GLY A 94 16.05 -1.23 2.17
N ARG A 95 15.32 -0.23 1.65
CA ARG A 95 15.30 1.14 2.19
C ARG A 95 14.57 1.16 3.55
N ARG A 96 15.18 0.52 4.55
CA ARG A 96 15.01 0.96 5.92
C ARG A 96 15.58 2.40 5.96
N PRO A 97 14.91 3.38 6.58
CA PRO A 97 15.49 4.71 6.70
C PRO A 97 16.87 4.59 7.36
N ASP A 98 17.93 5.00 6.66
CA ASP A 98 19.27 5.10 7.25
C ASP A 98 19.26 6.27 8.24
N GLY A 99 18.92 5.95 9.49
CA GLY A 99 18.81 6.90 10.57
C GLY A 99 17.98 6.33 11.72
N PRO A 100 18.02 6.94 12.91
CA PRO A 100 17.03 6.62 13.94
C PRO A 100 15.65 6.75 13.32
N ILE A 101 14.75 5.81 13.60
CA ILE A 101 13.33 5.95 13.28
C ILE A 101 12.93 7.30 13.85
N LYS A 102 12.81 8.32 12.99
CA LYS A 102 12.25 9.59 13.40
C LYS A 102 10.83 9.24 13.76
N GLN A 103 10.56 9.11 15.06
CA GLN A 103 9.19 9.13 15.53
C GLN A 103 8.57 10.35 14.85
N PRO A 104 7.44 10.18 14.14
CA PRO A 104 6.74 11.35 13.63
C PRO A 104 6.58 12.30 14.82
N GLN A 105 7.09 13.53 14.69
CA GLN A 105 6.77 14.58 15.65
C GLN A 105 5.27 14.82 15.47
N MET A 106 4.48 14.07 16.22
CA MET A 106 3.07 14.36 16.39
C MET A 106 3.01 15.59 17.28
N ASP A 107 3.21 16.76 16.67
CA ASP A 107 2.59 17.97 17.19
C ASP A 107 1.09 17.77 17.03
N CYS A 108 0.51 17.06 18.01
CA CYS A 108 -0.90 17.04 18.27
C CYS A 108 -1.30 18.44 18.74
N MET A 109 -1.25 19.43 17.86
CA MET A 109 -1.97 20.67 18.08
C MET A 109 -3.45 20.32 18.02
N SER A 110 -4.05 20.17 19.21
CA SER A 110 -5.50 20.16 19.35
C SER A 110 -6.00 21.54 18.93
N SER A 111 -6.29 21.73 17.65
CA SER A 111 -7.09 22.87 17.22
C SER A 111 -8.49 22.64 17.77
N SER A 112 -8.98 23.57 18.57
CA SER A 112 -10.29 23.50 19.23
C SER A 112 -11.47 23.58 18.26
N TRP A 113 -11.22 23.60 16.95
CA TRP A 113 -12.21 23.80 15.91
C TRP A 113 -11.96 22.86 14.72
N ARG A 114 -12.81 21.83 14.65
CA ARG A 114 -13.18 21.02 13.48
C ARG A 114 -12.17 20.01 12.92
N ASN A 115 -12.73 18.81 12.78
CA ASN A 115 -12.47 17.76 11.79
C ASN A 115 -11.16 16.99 11.93
N SER A 116 -11.31 15.85 12.62
CA SER A 116 -10.59 14.60 12.45
C SER A 116 -9.91 14.47 11.08
N VAL A 117 -8.62 14.75 11.05
CA VAL A 117 -7.70 14.19 10.06
C VAL A 117 -6.79 13.29 10.86
N PHE A 118 -7.22 12.03 11.05
CA PHE A 118 -6.31 11.01 11.52
C PHE A 118 -5.25 10.84 10.43
N SER A 119 -4.02 11.27 10.70
CA SER A 119 -2.83 10.85 9.98
C SER A 119 -2.65 9.35 10.23
N ASN A 120 -3.20 8.55 9.32
CA ASN A 120 -3.05 7.10 9.36
C ASN A 120 -1.59 6.76 8.98
N CYS A 121 -0.77 6.43 9.97
CA CYS A 121 0.59 5.94 9.81
C CYS A 121 0.63 4.44 10.12
N TYR A 122 -0.01 3.64 9.27
CA TYR A 122 0.26 2.21 9.09
C TYR A 122 0.07 1.87 7.61
#